data_AF-A0A967VTC3-F1
#
_entry.id   AF-A0A967VTC3-F1
#
_cell.length_a   1.000
_cell.length_b   1.000
_cell.length_c   1.000
_cell.angle_alpha   90.00
_cell.angle_beta   90.00
_cell.angle_gamma   90.00
#
_symmetry.space_group_name_H-M   'P 1'
#
loop_
_entity.id
_entity.type
_entity.pdbx_description
1 polymer ?
#
loop_
_entity_poly.entity_id
_entity_poly.type
_entity_poly.pdbx_seq_one_letter_code
_entity_poly.pdbx_strand_id
1 'polypeptide(L)' 'LAEEQVPDEVQRMVDLVDYFYGTLGLDYTAKFATRPEQRIGTDAMWDRAEAALRDALDATGMDYELKEGDGAFYGPKIDF' A
#
# COMPACT_ATOMS: atom_id res chain seq x y z
N LEU A 1 15.21 1.93 -4.44
CA LEU A 1 14.86 0.49 -4.48
C LEU A 1 14.69 0.11 -5.93
N ALA A 2 15.15 -1.07 -6.34
CA ALA A 2 14.73 -1.60 -7.64
C ALA A 2 13.26 -2.00 -7.53
N GLU A 3 12.47 -1.82 -8.60
CA GLU A 3 11.03 -2.10 -8.55
C GLU A 3 10.70 -3.56 -8.21
N GLU A 4 11.57 -4.49 -8.60
CA GLU A 4 11.50 -5.92 -8.25
C GLU A 4 11.53 -6.19 -6.74
N GLN A 5 12.00 -5.24 -5.92
CA GLN A 5 12.07 -5.38 -4.47
C GLN A 5 10.80 -4.90 -3.76
N VAL A 6 9.88 -4.24 -4.47
CA VAL A 6 8.67 -3.65 -3.87
C VAL A 6 7.83 -4.68 -3.12
N PRO A 7 7.53 -5.89 -3.68
CA PRO A 7 6.74 -6.88 -2.96
C PRO A 7 7.37 -7.31 -1.63
N ASP A 8 8.68 -7.58 -1.65
CA ASP A 8 9.42 -8.01 -0.46
C ASP A 8 9.47 -6.93 0.63
N GLU A 9 9.59 -5.64 0.25
CA GLU A 9 9.54 -4.52 1.21
C GLU A 9 8.14 -4.32 1.80
N VAL A 10 7.09 -4.49 1.00
CA VAL A 10 5.70 -4.41 1.49
C VAL A 10 5.42 -5.52 2.50
N GLN A 11 5.84 -6.76 2.21
CA GLN A 11 5.73 -7.87 3.17
C GLN A 11 6.45 -7.56 4.48
N ARG A 12 7.69 -7.07 4.42
CA ARG A 12 8.45 -6.70 5.62
C ARG A 12 7.74 -5.63 6.45
N MET A 13 7.11 -4.66 5.80
CA MET A 13 6.35 -3.61 6.48
C MET A 13 5.10 -4.17 7.15
N VAL A 14 4.36 -5.06 6.47
CA VAL A 14 3.22 -5.77 7.04
C VAL A 14 3.63 -6.57 8.28
N ASP A 15 4.69 -7.38 8.18
CA ASP A 15 5.18 -8.18 9.31
C ASP A 15 5.56 -7.31 10.52
N LEU A 16 6.11 -6.13 10.26
CA LEU A 16 6.49 -5.16 11.29
C LEU A 16 5.26 -4.56 11.98
N VAL A 17 4.24 -4.18 11.20
CA VAL A 17 2.97 -3.67 11.72
C VAL A 17 2.28 -4.74 12.57
N ASP A 18 2.17 -5.96 12.06
CA ASP A 18 1.63 -7.12 12.79
C ASP A 18 2.34 -7.34 14.12
N TYR A 19 3.67 -7.32 14.11
CA TYR A 19 4.46 -7.49 15.32
C TYR A 19 4.15 -6.40 16.35
N PHE A 20 4.11 -5.12 15.96
CA PHE A 20 3.86 -4.03 16.90
C PHE A 20 2.42 -4.03 17.43
N TYR A 21 1.42 -4.12 16.56
CA TYR A 21 0.02 -4.10 16.95
C TYR A 21 -0.35 -5.34 17.77
N GLY A 22 0.14 -6.51 17.38
CA GLY A 22 -0.01 -7.75 18.14
C GLY A 22 0.67 -7.70 19.51
N THR A 23 1.86 -7.11 19.60
CA THR A 23 2.55 -6.90 20.90
C THR A 23 1.76 -5.98 21.83
N LEU A 24 1.09 -4.97 21.28
CA LEU A 24 0.25 -4.03 22.04
C LEU A 24 -1.17 -4.55 22.30
N GLY A 25 -1.58 -5.67 21.69
CA GLY A 25 -2.95 -6.20 21.76
C GLY A 25 -3.97 -5.29 21.09
N LEU A 26 -3.57 -4.59 20.03
CA LEU A 26 -4.42 -3.67 19.26
C LEU A 26 -4.80 -4.29 17.92
N ASP A 27 -6.05 -4.12 17.51
CA ASP A 27 -6.51 -4.44 16.16
C ASP A 27 -6.24 -3.27 15.21
N TYR A 28 -6.04 -3.57 13.93
CA TYR A 28 -5.87 -2.57 12.88
C TYR A 28 -6.53 -3.01 11.55
N THR A 29 -6.61 -2.10 10.59
CA THR A 29 -7.22 -2.40 9.28
C THR A 29 -6.48 -1.64 8.20
N ALA A 30 -5.85 -2.38 7.29
CA ALA A 30 -5.17 -1.78 6.16
C ALA A 30 -6.16 -1.12 5.19
N LYS A 31 -5.73 0.01 4.61
CA LYS A 31 -6.48 0.77 3.61
C LYS A 31 -5.59 1.07 2.43
N PHE A 32 -5.98 0.60 1.25
CA PHE A 32 -5.28 0.90 0.01
C PHE A 32 -5.88 2.13 -0.66
N ALA A 33 -5.13 3.23 -0.67
CA ALA A 33 -5.58 4.51 -1.21
C ALA A 33 -5.00 4.78 -2.60
N THR A 34 -5.87 5.00 -3.59
CA THR A 34 -5.52 5.18 -5.02
C THR A 34 -5.54 6.63 -5.46
N ARG A 35 -5.14 6.92 -6.70
CA ARG A 35 -4.86 8.26 -7.21
C ARG A 35 -5.95 9.31 -6.89
N PRO A 36 -5.58 10.47 -6.33
CA PRO A 36 -6.49 11.60 -6.19
C PRO A 36 -6.68 12.34 -7.52
N GLU A 37 -7.68 13.22 -7.59
CA GLU A 37 -7.90 14.08 -8.76
C GLU A 37 -6.71 15.01 -9.03
N GLN A 38 -6.12 15.58 -7.97
CA GLN A 38 -4.93 16.42 -8.05
C GLN A 38 -3.67 15.62 -7.72
N ARG A 39 -2.91 15.28 -8.75
CA ARG A 39 -1.70 14.46 -8.64
C ARG A 39 -0.62 14.86 -9.63
N ILE A 40 0.63 14.59 -9.28
CA ILE A 40 1.77 14.70 -10.19
C ILE A 40 2.01 13.37 -10.92
N GLY A 41 2.71 13.41 -12.06
CA GLY A 41 3.00 12.23 -12.87
C GLY A 41 1.92 11.93 -13.92
N THR A 42 2.19 10.94 -14.76
CA THR A 42 1.28 10.51 -15.84
C THR A 42 0.36 9.40 -15.37
N ASP A 43 -0.76 9.18 -16.08
CA ASP A 43 -1.65 8.05 -15.78
C ASP A 43 -0.91 6.70 -15.86
N ALA A 44 -0.02 6.52 -16.83
CA ALA A 44 0.77 5.29 -16.96
C ALA A 44 1.70 5.05 -15.75
N MET A 45 2.26 6.11 -15.15
CA MET A 45 3.06 5.98 -13.92
C MET A 45 2.18 5.53 -12.75
N TRP A 46 0.98 6.09 -12.66
CA TRP A 46 0.02 5.74 -11.62
C TRP A 46 -0.54 4.32 -11.80
N ASP A 47 -0.86 3.91 -13.03
CA ASP A 47 -1.32 2.56 -13.34
C ASP A 47 -0.28 1.53 -12.88
N ARG A 48 0.99 1.79 -13.19
CA ARG A 48 2.11 0.93 -12.76
C ARG A 48 2.26 0.90 -11.25
N ALA A 49 2.22 2.06 -10.58
CA ALA A 49 2.41 2.15 -9.14
C ALA A 49 1.26 1.50 -8.35
N GLU A 50 0.01 1.73 -8.78
CA GLU A 50 -1.16 1.12 -8.17
C GLU A 50 -1.20 -0.39 -8.38
N ALA A 51 -0.86 -0.87 -9.58
CA ALA A 51 -0.75 -2.30 -9.84
C ALA A 51 0.35 -2.94 -8.98
N ALA A 52 1.55 -2.37 -8.96
CA ALA A 52 2.67 -2.91 -8.19
C ALA A 52 2.37 -2.96 -6.68
N LEU A 53 1.76 -1.90 -6.13
CA LEU A 53 1.42 -1.86 -4.70
C LEU A 53 0.25 -2.80 -4.36
N ARG A 54 -0.74 -2.93 -5.27
CA ARG A 54 -1.83 -3.89 -5.13
C ARG A 54 -1.32 -5.33 -5.15
N ASP A 55 -0.53 -5.70 -6.17
CA ASP A 55 0.02 -7.05 -6.29
C ASP A 55 0.89 -7.41 -5.08
N ALA A 56 1.67 -6.45 -4.59
CA ALA A 56 2.46 -6.61 -3.37
C ALA A 56 1.59 -6.83 -2.13
N LEU A 57 0.52 -6.04 -1.97
CA LEU A 57 -0.42 -6.18 -0.85
C LEU A 57 -1.20 -7.49 -0.91
N ASP A 58 -1.70 -7.87 -2.08
CA ASP A 58 -2.42 -9.13 -2.31
C ASP A 58 -1.51 -10.34 -2.00
N ALA A 59 -0.22 -10.26 -2.32
CA ALA A 59 0.76 -11.31 -2.01
C ALA A 59 0.98 -11.51 -0.50
N THR A 60 0.71 -10.50 0.33
CA THR A 60 0.79 -10.63 1.79
C THR A 60 -0.37 -11.43 2.39
N GLY A 61 -1.47 -11.57 1.66
CA GLY A 61 -2.70 -12.21 2.14
C GLY A 61 -3.47 -11.36 3.18
N MET A 62 -3.07 -10.11 3.40
CA MET A 62 -3.76 -9.17 4.29
C MET A 62 -5.04 -8.63 3.65
N ASP A 63 -6.13 -8.64 4.41
CA ASP A 63 -7.36 -7.96 4.02
C ASP A 63 -7.20 -6.43 4.11
N TYR A 64 -7.71 -5.71 3.11
CA TYR A 64 -7.68 -4.23 3.08
C TYR A 64 -8.97 -3.62 2.53
N GLU A 65 -9.25 -2.39 2.96
CA GLU A 65 -10.31 -1.55 2.39
C GLU A 65 -9.75 -0.69 1.24
N LEU A 66 -10.42 -0.64 0.09
CA LEU A 66 -10.07 0.28 -0.98
C LEU A 66 -10.58 1.70 -0.68
N LYS A 67 -9.69 2.70 -0.74
CA LYS A 67 -9.99 4.12 -0.57
C LYS A 67 -9.70 4.88 -1.87
N GLU A 68 -10.68 4.90 -2.76
CA GLU A 68 -10.54 5.57 -4.06
C GLU A 68 -10.37 7.07 -3.90
N GLY A 69 -9.32 7.64 -4.50
CA GLY A 69 -9.09 9.09 -4.49
C GLY A 69 -8.35 9.64 -3.27
N ASP A 70 -8.06 8.80 -2.26
CA ASP A 70 -7.41 9.22 -1.01
C ASP A 70 -5.87 9.05 -1.02
N GLY A 71 -5.30 8.69 -2.17
CA GLY A 71 -3.86 8.56 -2.37
C GLY A 71 -3.14 9.89 -2.17
N ALA A 72 -1.83 9.83 -1.89
CA ALA A 72 -1.03 11.04 -1.82
C ALA A 72 -0.89 11.67 -3.22
N PHE A 73 -0.61 12.97 -3.32
CA PHE A 73 -0.47 13.63 -4.62
C PHE A 73 0.67 13.05 -5.49
N TYR A 74 1.61 12.30 -4.89
CA TYR A 74 2.79 11.72 -5.53
C TYR A 74 2.75 10.20 -5.73
N GLY A 75 1.71 9.51 -5.26
CA GLY A 75 1.61 8.06 -5.42
C GLY A 75 0.53 7.42 -4.53
N PRO A 76 0.17 6.16 -4.80
CA PRO A 76 -0.75 5.41 -3.96
C PRO A 76 -0.09 5.04 -2.63
N LYS A 77 -0.89 4.74 -1.61
CA LYS A 77 -0.38 4.43 -0.27
C LYS A 77 -1.21 3.36 0.44
N ILE A 78 -0.61 2.74 1.45
CA ILE A 78 -1.29 1.86 2.40
C ILE A 78 -1.28 2.56 3.76
N ASP A 79 -2.44 2.76 4.35
CA ASP A 79 -2.58 3.20 5.75
C ASP A 79 -2.96 1.99 6.61
N PHE A 80 -2.40 1.87 7.82
CA PHE A 80 -2.62 0.77 8.77
C PHE A 80 -3.38 1.23 10.02
#